data_AF-A0A4Q6BIQ2-F1
#
_entry.id   AF-A0A4Q6BIQ2-F1
#
_cell.length_a   1.000
_cell.length_b   1.000
_cell.length_c   1.000
_cell.angle_alpha   90.00
_cell.angle_beta   90.00
_cell.angle_gamma   90.00
#
_symmetry.space_group_name_H-M   'P 1'
#
loop_
_entity.id
_entity.type
_entity.pdbx_description
1 polymer ?
#
loop_
_entity_poly.entity_id
_entity_poly.type
_entity_poly.pdbx_seq_one_letter_code
_entity_poly.pdbx_strand_id
1 'polypeptide(L)'
;MSAKAVFVSDLHLVSSDDEKTKTFVRFLTQLLNETQSGSNESLTHLFLVGDIFDLWVGAHDYFVDRFQDVVDVISRLVRAGVAVHYFEGNHDLHLTKFWKQVVGAQVHPDSGEFEINGLQVRVEHGDLINPDDSGYLFLRKFLRTKPMKFLSLNLPDRAVKAIGERASSASRDYTSNAKGKPQEEIRSLIRTHAEQ
;
A
#
# COMPACT_ATOMS: atom_id res chain seq x y z
N MET A 1 -22.80 -6.92 16.05
CA MET A 1 -21.66 -7.54 15.33
C MET A 1 -20.47 -6.63 15.56
N SER A 2 -19.34 -7.18 16.01
CA SER A 2 -18.09 -6.42 16.16
C SER A 2 -17.42 -6.30 14.79
N ALA A 3 -16.93 -5.11 14.44
CA ALA A 3 -16.28 -4.89 13.14
C ALA A 3 -14.83 -5.38 13.21
N LYS A 4 -14.46 -6.37 12.41
CA LYS A 4 -13.05 -6.79 12.27
C LYS A 4 -12.38 -5.90 11.21
N ALA A 5 -11.27 -5.28 11.56
CA ALA A 5 -10.41 -4.50 10.66
C ALA A 5 -9.01 -5.12 10.62
N VAL A 6 -8.45 -5.27 9.43
CA VAL A 6 -7.10 -5.84 9.20
C VAL A 6 -6.21 -4.78 8.55
N PHE A 7 -4.98 -4.64 9.04
CA PHE A 7 -3.98 -3.71 8.52
C PHE A 7 -2.76 -4.52 8.06
N VAL A 8 -2.28 -4.28 6.85
CA VAL A 8 -1.07 -4.89 6.28
C VAL A 8 -0.26 -3.83 5.54
N SER A 9 1.07 -3.88 5.63
CA SER A 9 1.99 -2.95 4.98
C SER A 9 3.32 -3.66 4.68
N ASP A 10 4.18 -3.02 3.87
CA ASP A 10 5.60 -3.38 3.70
C ASP A 10 5.85 -4.85 3.30
N LEU A 11 4.95 -5.42 2.49
CA LEU A 11 5.06 -6.79 2.02
C LEU A 11 6.12 -6.93 0.92
N HIS A 12 6.30 -5.88 0.11
CA HIS A 12 7.20 -5.82 -1.06
C HIS A 12 7.10 -7.09 -1.92
N LEU A 13 5.90 -7.38 -2.42
CA LEU A 13 5.65 -8.53 -3.28
C LEU A 13 6.35 -8.36 -4.63
N VAL A 14 7.13 -9.37 -5.03
CA VAL A 14 8.01 -9.28 -6.21
C VAL A 14 7.38 -9.91 -7.45
N SER A 15 6.63 -11.01 -7.30
CA SER A 15 5.93 -11.72 -8.40
C SER A 15 4.92 -12.73 -7.85
N SER A 16 3.93 -13.17 -8.66
CA SER A 16 3.00 -14.26 -8.32
C SER A 16 3.69 -15.54 -7.82
N ASP A 17 4.84 -15.92 -8.40
CA ASP A 17 5.54 -17.16 -8.03
C ASP A 17 6.32 -17.06 -6.71
N ASP A 18 6.47 -15.87 -6.15
CA ASP A 18 7.21 -15.67 -4.90
C ASP A 18 6.43 -16.20 -3.69
N GLU A 19 7.15 -16.79 -2.73
CA GLU A 19 6.51 -17.39 -1.55
C GLU A 19 5.82 -16.35 -0.66
N LYS A 20 6.29 -15.10 -0.61
CA LYS A 20 5.57 -14.03 0.12
C LYS A 20 4.23 -13.75 -0.55
N THR A 21 4.20 -13.68 -1.88
CA THR A 21 2.96 -13.46 -2.64
C THR A 21 1.97 -14.58 -2.42
N LYS A 22 2.40 -15.85 -2.57
CA LYS A 22 1.54 -17.01 -2.29
C LYS A 22 1.01 -17.02 -0.86
N THR A 23 1.86 -16.66 0.10
CA THR A 23 1.44 -16.55 1.52
C THR A 23 0.39 -15.47 1.71
N PHE A 24 0.56 -14.30 1.10
CA PHE A 24 -0.40 -13.22 1.16
C PHE A 24 -1.74 -13.57 0.48
N VAL A 25 -1.70 -14.23 -0.69
CA VAL A 25 -2.90 -14.73 -1.37
C VAL A 25 -3.66 -15.73 -0.50
N ARG A 26 -2.95 -16.67 0.17
CA ARG A 26 -3.58 -17.60 1.13
C ARG A 26 -4.23 -16.86 2.29
N PHE A 27 -3.55 -15.86 2.85
CA PHE A 27 -4.08 -15.02 3.94
C PHE A 27 -5.36 -14.29 3.51
N LEU A 28 -5.35 -13.60 2.36
CA LEU A 28 -6.53 -12.91 1.83
C LEU A 28 -7.68 -13.88 1.51
N THR A 29 -7.36 -15.08 1.03
CA THR A 29 -8.37 -16.11 0.74
C THR A 29 -9.02 -16.60 2.03
N GLN A 30 -8.26 -16.77 3.11
CA GLN A 30 -8.80 -17.10 4.41
C GLN A 30 -9.75 -16.01 4.90
N LEU A 31 -9.35 -14.73 4.81
CA LEU A 31 -10.19 -13.59 5.16
C LEU A 31 -11.50 -13.56 4.36
N LEU A 32 -11.43 -13.87 3.07
CA LEU A 32 -12.61 -13.94 2.21
C LEU A 32 -13.57 -15.06 2.65
N ASN A 33 -13.03 -16.25 2.95
CA ASN A 33 -13.83 -17.39 3.42
C ASN A 33 -14.49 -17.10 4.76
N GLU A 34 -13.77 -16.45 5.69
CA GLU A 34 -14.33 -15.99 6.97
C GLU A 34 -15.50 -15.00 6.75
N THR A 35 -15.33 -14.05 5.82
CA THR A 35 -16.36 -13.06 5.47
C THR A 35 -17.62 -13.73 4.94
N GLN A 36 -17.49 -14.77 4.11
CA GLN A 36 -18.61 -15.49 3.50
C GLN A 36 -19.32 -16.46 4.45
N SER A 37 -18.63 -16.92 5.50
CA SER A 37 -19.15 -17.94 6.42
C SER A 37 -20.12 -17.39 7.48
N GLY A 38 -20.35 -16.08 7.53
CA GLY A 38 -21.33 -15.47 8.43
C GLY A 38 -20.95 -15.52 9.92
N SER A 39 -19.65 -15.49 10.23
CA SER A 39 -19.16 -15.42 11.62
C SER A 39 -19.66 -14.17 12.35
N ASN A 40 -19.72 -14.23 13.69
CA ASN A 40 -20.14 -13.10 14.53
C ASN A 40 -19.23 -11.85 14.42
N GLU A 41 -18.00 -12.04 13.92
CA GLU A 41 -17.02 -11.00 13.60
C GLU A 41 -16.70 -11.04 12.11
N SER A 42 -17.55 -10.39 11.31
CA SER A 42 -17.31 -10.24 9.87
C SER A 42 -16.18 -9.24 9.62
N LEU A 43 -15.29 -9.55 8.68
CA LEU A 43 -14.33 -8.58 8.18
C LEU A 43 -15.09 -7.42 7.52
N THR A 44 -14.84 -6.21 8.02
CA THR A 44 -15.47 -4.99 7.53
C THR A 44 -14.48 -4.14 6.75
N HIS A 45 -13.23 -4.11 7.19
CA HIS A 45 -12.18 -3.26 6.61
C HIS A 45 -10.90 -4.04 6.38
N LEU A 46 -10.29 -3.83 5.22
CA LEU A 46 -8.93 -4.24 4.90
C LEU A 46 -8.13 -2.99 4.52
N PHE A 47 -7.13 -2.66 5.31
CA PHE A 47 -6.21 -1.55 5.09
C PHE A 47 -4.89 -2.09 4.52
N LEU A 48 -4.60 -1.71 3.28
CA LEU A 48 -3.33 -1.89 2.61
C LEU A 48 -2.52 -0.60 2.79
N VAL A 49 -1.59 -0.57 3.73
CA VAL A 49 -0.97 0.65 4.28
C VAL A 49 0.40 0.92 3.65
N GLY A 50 0.44 0.93 2.31
CA GLY A 50 1.64 1.19 1.52
C GLY A 50 2.61 0.01 1.43
N ASP A 51 3.46 0.09 0.40
CA ASP A 51 4.54 -0.84 0.07
C ASP A 51 4.12 -2.32 0.05
N ILE A 52 2.91 -2.59 -0.48
CA ILE A 52 2.41 -3.94 -0.70
C ILE A 52 3.21 -4.61 -1.82
N PHE A 53 3.45 -3.90 -2.92
CA PHE A 53 4.25 -4.42 -4.02
C PHE A 53 5.67 -3.86 -3.96
N ASP A 54 6.64 -4.63 -4.47
CA ASP A 54 8.01 -4.13 -4.64
C ASP A 54 8.07 -2.96 -5.64
N LEU A 55 7.04 -2.85 -6.49
CA LEU A 55 6.68 -1.67 -7.24
C LEU A 55 5.27 -1.84 -7.81
N TRP A 56 4.46 -0.79 -7.69
CA TRP A 56 3.23 -0.64 -8.47
C TRP A 56 3.10 0.80 -8.92
N VAL A 57 2.97 1.03 -10.22
CA VAL A 57 2.71 2.38 -10.76
C VAL A 57 1.46 2.36 -11.59
N GLY A 58 0.49 3.21 -11.26
CA GLY A 58 -0.65 3.47 -12.12
C GLY A 58 -1.52 2.25 -12.43
N ALA A 59 -1.81 2.07 -13.72
CA ALA A 59 -2.66 1.02 -14.25
C ALA A 59 -1.98 0.28 -15.42
N HIS A 60 -0.66 0.08 -15.33
CA HIS A 60 0.08 -0.66 -16.36
C HIS A 60 -0.28 -2.15 -16.29
N ASP A 61 -0.59 -2.74 -17.46
CA ASP A 61 -0.93 -4.15 -17.60
C ASP A 61 0.19 -5.05 -17.05
N TYR A 62 1.45 -4.64 -17.21
CA TYR A 62 2.60 -5.31 -16.59
C TYR A 62 2.42 -5.63 -15.09
N PHE A 63 1.91 -4.69 -14.28
CA PHE A 63 1.72 -4.95 -12.84
C PHE A 63 0.49 -5.80 -12.58
N VAL A 64 -0.59 -5.58 -13.35
CA VAL A 64 -1.83 -6.33 -13.24
C VAL A 64 -1.58 -7.81 -13.51
N ASP A 65 -0.92 -8.13 -14.61
CA ASP A 65 -0.59 -9.50 -15.01
C ASP A 65 0.36 -10.16 -14.00
N ARG A 66 1.32 -9.40 -13.47
CA ARG A 66 2.34 -9.90 -12.54
C ARG A 66 1.81 -10.26 -11.15
N PHE A 67 0.68 -9.68 -10.76
CA PHE A 67 0.08 -9.84 -9.43
C PHE A 67 -1.41 -10.18 -9.49
N GLN A 68 -1.84 -10.81 -10.58
CA GLN A 68 -3.25 -11.09 -10.86
C GLN A 68 -3.93 -11.83 -9.70
N ASP A 69 -3.26 -12.82 -9.10
CA ASP A 69 -3.81 -13.58 -7.97
C ASP A 69 -4.16 -12.70 -6.76
N VAL A 70 -3.33 -11.69 -6.48
CA VAL A 70 -3.58 -10.74 -5.37
C VAL A 70 -4.74 -9.82 -5.73
N VAL A 71 -4.73 -9.28 -6.95
CA VAL A 71 -5.81 -8.41 -7.47
C VAL A 71 -7.15 -9.13 -7.44
N ASP A 72 -7.19 -10.39 -7.85
CA ASP A 72 -8.41 -11.19 -7.94
C ASP A 72 -9.03 -11.43 -6.56
N VAL A 73 -8.23 -11.80 -5.56
CA VAL A 73 -8.74 -12.03 -4.20
C VAL A 73 -9.20 -10.71 -3.56
N ILE A 74 -8.47 -9.61 -3.73
CA ILE A 74 -8.89 -8.29 -3.23
C ILE A 74 -10.19 -7.86 -3.91
N SER A 75 -10.33 -8.04 -5.22
CA SER A 75 -11.55 -7.73 -5.95
C SER A 75 -12.75 -8.54 -5.45
N ARG A 76 -12.53 -9.79 -5.05
CA ARG A 76 -13.57 -10.63 -4.43
C ARG A 76 -13.96 -10.14 -3.04
N LEU A 77 -13.01 -9.66 -2.23
CA LEU A 77 -13.28 -9.04 -0.93
C LEU A 77 -14.13 -7.77 -1.09
N VAL A 78 -13.78 -6.90 -2.04
CA VAL A 78 -14.60 -5.71 -2.38
C VAL A 78 -16.02 -6.12 -2.76
N ARG A 79 -16.18 -7.12 -3.65
CA ARG A 79 -17.50 -7.64 -4.05
C ARG A 79 -18.27 -8.30 -2.90
N ALA A 80 -17.58 -8.82 -1.90
CA ALA A 80 -18.19 -9.36 -0.69
C ALA A 80 -18.59 -8.27 0.33
N GLY A 81 -18.39 -6.99 0.01
CA GLY A 81 -18.77 -5.85 0.85
C GLY A 81 -17.68 -5.40 1.82
N VAL A 82 -16.46 -5.92 1.73
CA VAL A 82 -15.34 -5.45 2.55
C VAL A 82 -14.86 -4.10 2.03
N ALA A 83 -14.77 -3.10 2.92
CA ALA A 83 -14.17 -1.81 2.61
C ALA A 83 -12.65 -1.97 2.52
N VAL A 84 -12.12 -2.02 1.29
CA VAL A 84 -10.67 -2.06 1.05
C VAL A 84 -10.14 -0.63 0.92
N HIS A 85 -9.24 -0.24 1.82
CA HIS A 85 -8.55 1.04 1.82
C HIS A 85 -7.08 0.82 1.44
N TYR A 86 -6.57 1.54 0.45
CA TYR A 86 -5.20 1.41 -0.02
C TYR A 86 -4.47 2.75 0.07
N PHE A 87 -3.50 2.85 0.96
CA PHE A 87 -2.61 3.98 1.14
C PHE A 87 -1.42 3.85 0.20
N GLU A 88 -1.08 4.93 -0.50
CA GLU A 88 0.11 4.96 -1.35
C GLU A 88 1.37 4.93 -0.48
N GLY A 89 2.28 4.00 -0.79
CA GLY A 89 3.61 3.92 -0.18
C GLY A 89 4.68 4.57 -1.07
N ASN A 90 5.94 4.26 -0.78
CA ASN A 90 7.09 4.67 -1.60
C ASN A 90 7.11 3.96 -2.96
N HIS A 91 6.69 2.69 -2.96
CA HIS A 91 6.72 1.80 -4.13
C HIS A 91 5.38 1.70 -4.83
N ASP A 92 4.30 2.06 -4.15
CA ASP A 92 2.93 2.03 -4.67
C ASP A 92 2.47 3.45 -5.03
N LEU A 93 2.57 3.81 -6.31
CA LEU A 93 2.36 5.17 -6.80
C LEU A 93 1.19 5.28 -7.79
N HIS A 94 0.42 6.37 -7.67
CA HIS A 94 -0.64 6.72 -8.63
C HIS A 94 -1.74 5.67 -8.77
N LEU A 95 -2.12 5.04 -7.66
CA LEU A 95 -2.96 3.84 -7.59
C LEU A 95 -4.40 4.07 -8.03
N THR A 96 -4.87 5.33 -8.01
CA THR A 96 -6.28 5.69 -8.23
C THR A 96 -6.86 5.08 -9.51
N LYS A 97 -6.14 5.11 -10.64
CA LYS A 97 -6.68 4.65 -11.93
C LYS A 97 -7.06 3.17 -11.88
N PHE A 98 -6.21 2.32 -11.32
CA PHE A 98 -6.47 0.89 -11.28
C PHE A 98 -7.29 0.51 -10.04
N TRP A 99 -6.74 0.76 -8.86
CA TRP A 99 -7.31 0.24 -7.61
C TRP A 99 -8.67 0.87 -7.28
N LYS A 100 -8.88 2.16 -7.56
CA LYS A 100 -10.19 2.79 -7.34
C LYS A 100 -11.18 2.55 -8.47
N GLN A 101 -10.78 2.74 -9.72
CA GLN A 101 -11.73 2.72 -10.84
C GLN A 101 -12.01 1.31 -11.38
N VAL A 102 -11.06 0.39 -11.26
CA VAL A 102 -11.19 -0.99 -11.76
C VAL A 102 -11.52 -1.97 -10.63
N VAL A 103 -10.74 -1.96 -9.54
CA VAL A 103 -10.93 -2.91 -8.43
C VAL A 103 -12.05 -2.49 -7.47
N GLY A 104 -12.27 -1.18 -7.31
CA GLY A 104 -13.28 -0.62 -6.38
C GLY A 104 -12.78 -0.38 -4.96
N ALA A 105 -11.46 -0.36 -4.74
CA ALA A 105 -10.85 0.03 -3.48
C ALA A 105 -10.86 1.55 -3.27
N GLN A 106 -10.76 2.00 -2.02
CA GLN A 106 -10.60 3.40 -1.67
C GLN A 106 -9.11 3.73 -1.60
N VAL A 107 -8.62 4.60 -2.48
CA VAL A 107 -7.19 4.98 -2.53
C VAL A 107 -6.94 6.27 -1.75
N HIS A 108 -5.93 6.25 -0.87
CA HIS A 108 -5.51 7.36 -0.01
C HIS A 108 -4.04 7.71 -0.33
N PRO A 109 -3.75 8.88 -0.92
CA PRO A 109 -2.37 9.23 -1.29
C PRO A 109 -1.41 9.45 -0.12
N ASP A 110 -1.95 9.80 1.06
CA ASP A 110 -1.15 10.15 2.24
C ASP A 110 -1.72 9.49 3.50
N SER A 111 -2.73 10.10 4.11
CA SER A 111 -3.36 9.63 5.35
C SER A 111 -4.89 9.60 5.27
N GLY A 112 -5.51 8.99 6.28
CA GLY A 112 -6.96 8.91 6.43
C GLY A 112 -7.36 8.65 7.88
N GLU A 113 -8.50 9.20 8.27
CA GLU A 113 -9.06 9.04 9.62
C GLU A 113 -10.33 8.19 9.57
N PHE A 114 -10.45 7.26 10.52
CA PHE A 114 -11.51 6.26 10.57
C PHE A 114 -12.02 6.11 11.99
N GLU A 115 -13.31 5.84 12.11
CA GLU A 115 -13.89 5.37 13.37
C GLU A 115 -14.15 3.86 13.27
N ILE A 116 -13.43 3.07 14.07
CA ILE A 116 -13.52 1.61 14.07
C ILE A 116 -13.82 1.14 15.49
N ASN A 117 -14.98 0.51 15.70
CA ASN A 117 -15.43 0.05 17.02
C ASN A 117 -15.37 1.16 18.11
N GLY A 118 -15.69 2.41 17.74
CA GLY A 118 -15.65 3.57 18.64
C GLY A 118 -14.25 4.13 18.92
N LEU A 119 -13.20 3.60 18.29
CA LEU A 119 -11.86 4.17 18.31
C LEU A 119 -11.64 5.08 17.11
N GLN A 120 -11.07 6.26 17.33
CA GLN A 120 -10.56 7.11 16.27
C GLN A 120 -9.17 6.60 15.86
N VAL A 121 -9.01 6.27 14.58
CA VAL A 121 -7.81 5.64 14.02
C VAL A 121 -7.33 6.47 12.84
N ARG A 122 -6.11 7.02 12.94
CA ARG A 122 -5.40 7.61 11.81
C ARG A 122 -4.53 6.54 11.16
N VAL A 123 -4.58 6.46 9.84
CA VAL A 123 -3.85 5.48 9.03
C VAL A 123 -3.05 6.23 7.97
N GLU A 124 -1.78 5.89 7.84
CA GLU A 124 -0.86 6.37 6.82
C GLU A 124 0.33 5.40 6.72
N HIS A 125 1.07 5.46 5.62
CA HIS A 125 2.24 4.59 5.42
C HIS A 125 3.36 4.87 6.43
N GLY A 126 3.57 6.14 6.80
CA GLY A 126 4.52 6.54 7.85
C GLY A 126 5.88 7.01 7.34
N ASP A 127 6.07 7.09 6.04
CA ASP A 127 7.23 7.68 5.37
C ASP A 127 7.42 9.19 5.66
N LEU A 128 6.37 9.88 6.08
CA LEU A 128 6.37 11.32 6.36
C LEU A 128 6.73 11.69 7.81
N ILE A 129 6.92 10.72 8.72
CA ILE A 129 7.10 11.00 10.15
C ILE A 129 8.42 11.71 10.49
N ASN A 130 9.40 11.66 9.58
CA ASN A 130 10.72 12.27 9.79
C ASN A 130 10.85 13.56 8.94
N PRO A 131 10.57 14.75 9.51
CA PRO A 131 10.65 16.01 8.77
C PRO A 131 12.07 16.37 8.33
N ASP A 132 13.10 15.79 8.97
CA ASP A 132 14.50 16.06 8.69
C ASP A 132 15.01 15.33 7.44
N ASP A 133 14.28 14.35 6.91
CA ASP A 133 14.65 13.65 5.67
C ASP A 133 14.27 14.46 4.42
N SER A 134 14.82 15.67 4.34
CA SER A 134 14.54 16.64 3.28
C SER A 134 14.79 16.11 1.87
N GLY A 135 15.79 15.24 1.68
CA GLY A 135 16.12 14.61 0.41
C GLY A 135 15.03 13.64 -0.04
N TYR A 136 14.62 12.73 0.85
CA TYR A 136 13.51 11.82 0.61
C TYR A 136 12.19 12.58 0.37
N LEU A 137 11.86 13.55 1.23
CA LEU A 137 10.64 14.34 1.12
C LEU A 137 10.56 15.12 -0.21
N PHE A 138 11.69 15.66 -0.68
CA PHE A 138 11.79 16.30 -1.99
C PHE A 138 11.52 15.31 -3.12
N LEU A 139 12.17 14.14 -3.09
CA LEU A 139 12.00 13.10 -4.11
C LEU A 139 10.55 12.59 -4.16
N ARG A 140 9.96 12.28 -3.01
CA ARG A 140 8.56 11.88 -2.87
C ARG A 140 7.63 12.91 -3.51
N LYS A 141 7.81 14.18 -3.15
CA LYS A 141 7.02 15.30 -3.69
C LYS A 141 7.18 15.39 -5.21
N PHE A 142 8.41 15.27 -5.72
CA PHE A 142 8.71 15.31 -7.14
C PHE A 142 7.99 14.20 -7.92
N LEU A 143 8.09 12.94 -7.47
CA LEU A 143 7.46 11.77 -8.11
C LEU A 143 5.92 11.86 -8.12
N ARG A 144 5.33 12.57 -7.14
CA ARG A 144 3.88 12.78 -7.05
C ARG A 144 3.37 14.02 -7.79
N THR A 145 4.23 14.80 -8.44
CA THR A 145 3.78 15.96 -9.25
C THR A 145 2.94 15.55 -10.46
N LYS A 146 2.07 16.44 -10.96
CA LYS A 146 1.25 16.17 -12.16
C LYS A 146 2.06 15.77 -13.40
N PRO A 147 3.19 16.43 -13.74
CA PRO A 147 4.01 16.00 -14.87
C PRO A 147 4.62 14.62 -14.67
N MET A 148 5.11 14.31 -13.47
CA MET A 148 5.67 12.98 -13.18
C MET A 148 4.59 11.90 -13.18
N LYS A 149 3.41 12.17 -12.64
CA LYS A 149 2.23 11.30 -12.77
C LYS A 149 1.86 11.06 -14.23
N PHE A 150 1.81 12.13 -15.04
CA PHE A 150 1.50 12.00 -16.45
C PHE A 150 2.56 11.16 -17.17
N LEU A 151 3.84 11.43 -16.95
CA LEU A 151 4.93 10.65 -17.51
C LEU A 151 4.82 9.18 -17.10
N SER A 152 4.71 8.92 -15.80
CA SER A 152 4.69 7.56 -15.26
C SER A 152 3.53 6.74 -15.83
N LEU A 153 2.36 7.34 -16.00
CA LEU A 153 1.17 6.68 -16.55
C LEU A 153 1.19 6.44 -18.07
N ASN A 154 2.08 7.12 -18.81
CA ASN A 154 2.17 7.03 -20.27
C ASN A 154 3.47 6.37 -20.73
N LEU A 155 4.35 5.96 -19.82
CA LEU A 155 5.57 5.24 -20.16
C LEU A 155 5.23 3.84 -20.68
N PRO A 156 5.94 3.32 -21.70
CA PRO A 156 5.80 1.93 -22.09
C PRO A 156 6.18 0.99 -20.94
N ASP A 157 5.49 -0.14 -20.81
CA ASP A 157 5.70 -1.12 -19.73
C ASP A 157 7.17 -1.57 -19.57
N ARG A 158 7.91 -1.69 -20.68
CA ARG A 158 9.34 -2.01 -20.66
C ARG A 158 10.18 -0.95 -19.93
N ALA A 159 9.83 0.33 -20.11
CA ALA A 159 10.51 1.44 -19.45
C ALA A 159 10.15 1.48 -17.96
N VAL A 160 8.87 1.29 -17.62
CA VAL A 160 8.41 1.22 -16.23
C VAL A 160 9.11 0.08 -15.49
N LYS A 161 9.21 -1.10 -16.09
CA LYS A 161 9.96 -2.23 -15.53
C LYS A 161 11.43 -1.89 -15.26
N ALA A 162 12.13 -1.33 -16.24
CA ALA A 162 13.56 -1.03 -16.11
C ALA A 162 13.86 0.09 -15.08
N ILE A 163 13.00 1.10 -15.00
CA ILE A 163 13.08 2.15 -13.97
C ILE A 163 12.78 1.55 -12.62
N GLY A 164 11.76 0.71 -12.56
CA GLY A 164 11.28 0.05 -11.37
C GLY A 164 12.32 -0.82 -10.67
N GLU A 165 12.93 -1.74 -11.40
CA GLU A 165 13.98 -2.62 -10.88
C GLU A 165 15.16 -1.84 -10.29
N ARG A 166 15.53 -0.72 -10.94
CA ARG A 166 16.61 0.17 -10.46
C ARG A 166 16.20 0.97 -9.23
N ALA A 167 15.01 1.57 -9.25
CA ALA A 167 14.51 2.39 -8.15
C ALA A 167 14.30 1.55 -6.89
N SER A 168 13.74 0.34 -7.05
CA SER A 168 13.51 -0.57 -5.94
C SER A 168 14.83 -1.05 -5.31
N SER A 169 15.84 -1.37 -6.12
CA SER A 169 17.19 -1.66 -5.60
C SER A 169 17.78 -0.49 -4.82
N ALA A 170 17.76 0.72 -5.38
CA ALA A 170 18.32 1.90 -4.75
C ALA A 170 17.60 2.27 -3.43
N SER A 171 16.27 2.08 -3.38
CA SER A 171 15.49 2.31 -2.16
C SER A 171 15.87 1.32 -1.05
N ARG A 172 16.00 0.03 -1.36
CA ARG A 172 16.46 -0.98 -0.38
C ARG A 172 17.87 -0.68 0.13
N ASP A 173 18.76 -0.21 -0.75
CA ASP A 173 20.11 0.20 -0.36
C ASP A 173 20.09 1.43 0.57
N TYR A 174 19.22 2.41 0.31
CA TYR A 174 19.06 3.58 1.18
C TYR A 174 18.55 3.18 2.58
N THR A 175 17.49 2.38 2.64
CA THR A 175 16.87 1.97 3.91
C THR A 175 17.79 1.05 4.72
N SER A 176 18.54 0.14 4.06
CA SER A 176 19.48 -0.76 4.75
C SER A 176 20.72 -0.04 5.29
N ASN A 177 21.15 1.05 4.65
CA ASN A 177 22.30 1.85 5.09
C ASN A 177 21.93 2.91 6.14
N ALA A 178 20.64 3.20 6.34
CA ALA A 178 20.19 4.09 7.38
C ALA A 178 20.42 3.46 8.77
N LYS A 179 21.18 4.13 9.64
CA LYS A 179 21.26 3.73 11.05
C LYS A 179 19.87 3.90 11.67
N GLY A 180 19.29 2.81 12.16
CA GLY A 180 18.00 2.83 12.83
C GLY A 180 18.01 3.84 14.00
N LYS A 181 16.98 4.68 14.05
CA LYS A 181 16.73 5.57 15.20
C LYS A 181 16.31 4.72 16.41
N PRO A 182 16.66 5.12 17.65
CA PRO A 182 16.12 4.48 18.85
C PRO A 182 14.60 4.44 18.84
N GLN A 183 14.00 3.37 19.38
CA GLN A 183 12.55 3.18 19.37
C GLN A 183 11.77 4.34 20.00
N GLU A 184 12.31 4.95 21.06
CA GLU A 184 11.70 6.11 21.71
C GLU A 184 11.71 7.36 20.82
N GLU A 185 12.75 7.55 20.01
CA GLU A 185 12.80 8.64 19.03
C GLU A 185 11.74 8.42 17.95
N ILE A 186 11.60 7.19 17.43
CA ILE A 186 10.56 6.84 16.46
C ILE A 186 9.16 7.10 17.03
N ARG A 187 8.90 6.68 18.28
CA ARG A 187 7.62 6.94 18.95
C ARG A 187 7.34 8.43 19.10
N SER A 188 8.36 9.22 19.42
CA SER A 188 8.24 10.67 19.54
C SER A 188 7.89 11.31 18.19
N LEU A 189 8.56 10.89 17.11
CA LEU A 189 8.28 11.34 15.75
C LEU A 189 6.84 11.01 15.34
N ILE A 190 6.40 9.77 15.56
CA ILE A 190 5.02 9.34 15.25
C ILE A 190 3.99 10.21 15.99
N ARG A 191 4.18 10.43 17.30
CA ARG A 191 3.25 11.25 18.11
C ARG A 191 3.21 12.70 17.62
N THR A 192 4.37 13.29 17.40
CA THR A 192 4.48 14.68 16.93
C THR A 192 3.86 14.86 15.55
N HIS A 193 4.01 13.87 14.66
CA HIS A 193 3.41 13.88 13.32
C HIS A 193 1.89 13.70 13.37
N ALA A 194 1.39 12.83 14.25
CA ALA A 194 -0.04 12.56 14.40
C ALA A 194 -0.84 13.74 14.99
N GLU A 195 -0.17 14.69 15.65
CA GLU A 195 -0.76 15.92 16.21
C GLU A 195 -0.92 17.05 15.16
N GLN A 196 -0.40 16.89 13.94
CA GLN A 196 -0.49 17.85 12.83
C GLN A 196 -1.73 17.60 11.94
#